data_AF-A0A0N4YZP0-F1
#
_entry.id   AF-A0A0N4YZP0-F1
#
_cell.length_a   1.000
_cell.length_b   1.000
_cell.length_c   1.000
_cell.angle_alpha   90.00
_cell.angle_beta   90.00
_cell.angle_gamma   90.00
#
_symmetry.space_group_name_H-M   'P 1'
#
loop_
_entity.id
_entity.type
_entity.pdbx_description
1 polymer ?
#
loop_
_entity_poly.entity_id
_entity_poly.type
_entity_poly.pdbx_seq_one_letter_code
_entity_poly.pdbx_strand_id
1 'polypeptide(L)'
;MSQFIFIKHEHSKVASVHVRMKPREKSAAQTRETVIFLALKTALRVRSAALRNALTDFGPSSEHFLNQSVALPWQRAISKTNQLPYYIDHTTEKTQWEHPVWVEMAKELSQFNRVKFIAYRTAMKLRALQKRLCLDLVDIPMLEKVLSQIAFNFFPD
;
A
#
# COMPACT_ATOMS: atom_id res chain seq x y z
N MET A 1 -22.54 41.29 34.92
CA MET A 1 -21.62 40.19 35.31
C MET A 1 -22.06 38.94 34.58
N SER A 2 -21.27 38.50 33.60
CA SER A 2 -21.60 37.43 32.65
C SER A 2 -21.20 36.07 33.23
N GLN A 3 -22.13 35.12 33.33
CA GLN A 3 -21.90 33.78 33.86
C GLN A 3 -21.49 32.83 32.71
N PHE A 4 -20.27 32.30 32.81
CA PHE A 4 -19.73 31.28 31.91
C PHE A 4 -20.38 29.92 32.17
N ILE A 5 -20.92 29.28 31.13
CA ILE A 5 -21.39 27.88 31.18
C ILE A 5 -20.20 26.98 30.80
N PHE A 6 -19.75 26.16 31.75
CA PHE A 6 -18.67 25.18 31.57
C PHE A 6 -19.30 23.81 31.25
N ILE A 7 -19.25 23.38 29.99
CA ILE A 7 -19.67 22.02 29.62
C ILE A 7 -18.53 21.07 30.00
N LYS A 8 -18.72 20.30 31.09
CA LYS A 8 -17.84 19.17 31.42
C LYS A 8 -18.02 18.08 30.37
N HIS A 9 -16.95 17.76 29.67
CA HIS A 9 -16.87 16.62 28.76
C HIS A 9 -16.76 15.34 29.61
N GLU A 10 -17.88 14.65 29.80
CA GLU A 10 -17.93 13.38 30.51
C GLU A 10 -17.35 12.28 29.59
N HIS A 11 -16.17 11.77 29.94
CA HIS A 11 -15.58 10.63 29.25
C HIS A 11 -16.47 9.41 29.47
N SER A 12 -17.23 9.04 28.44
CA SER A 12 -17.90 7.75 28.35
C SER A 12 -16.84 6.64 28.47
N LYS A 13 -16.77 6.02 29.65
CA LYS A 13 -16.01 4.79 29.88
C LYS A 13 -16.62 3.70 28.99
N VAL A 14 -15.99 3.41 27.86
CA VAL A 14 -16.28 2.20 27.10
C VAL A 14 -15.93 1.03 28.01
N ALA A 15 -16.96 0.36 28.55
CA ALA A 15 -16.80 -0.85 29.32
C ALA A 15 -16.05 -1.87 28.45
N SER A 16 -14.81 -2.16 28.83
CA SER A 16 -14.03 -3.21 28.20
C SER A 16 -14.73 -4.52 28.52
N VAL A 17 -15.47 -5.08 27.56
CA VAL A 17 -16.00 -6.43 27.69
C VAL A 17 -14.80 -7.37 27.69
N HIS A 18 -14.31 -7.70 28.89
CA HIS A 18 -13.26 -8.68 29.08
C HIS A 18 -13.87 -10.06 28.82
N VAL A 19 -13.88 -10.48 27.55
CA VAL A 19 -14.20 -11.86 27.19
C VAL A 19 -13.09 -12.75 27.76
N ARG A 20 -13.37 -13.39 28.90
CA ARG A 20 -12.44 -14.32 29.55
C ARG A 20 -12.38 -15.62 28.73
N MET A 21 -11.54 -15.63 27.71
CA MET A 21 -11.28 -16.82 26.90
C MET A 21 -10.75 -17.96 27.78
N LYS A 22 -11.25 -19.18 27.56
CA LYS A 22 -10.81 -20.36 28.32
C LYS A 22 -9.33 -20.64 28.01
N PRO A 23 -8.54 -21.24 28.94
CA PRO A 23 -7.10 -21.46 28.76
C PRO A 23 -6.72 -22.18 27.45
N ARG A 24 -7.59 -23.07 26.97
CA ARG A 24 -7.41 -23.81 25.70
C ARG A 24 -7.57 -22.93 24.45
N GLU A 25 -8.42 -21.91 24.51
CA GLU A 25 -8.64 -20.96 23.42
C GLU A 25 -7.51 -19.93 23.34
N LYS A 26 -6.94 -19.52 24.48
CA LYS A 26 -5.75 -18.67 24.54
C LYS A 26 -4.53 -19.35 23.93
N SER A 27 -4.32 -20.64 24.24
CA SER A 27 -3.25 -21.44 23.63
C SER A 27 -3.44 -21.57 22.11
N ALA A 28 -4.65 -21.88 21.63
CA ALA A 28 -4.93 -21.99 20.20
C ALA A 28 -4.82 -20.65 19.44
N ALA A 29 -5.22 -19.54 20.06
CA ALA A 29 -5.07 -18.19 19.50
C ALA A 29 -3.59 -17.78 19.42
N GLN A 30 -2.80 -18.04 20.46
CA GLN A 30 -1.36 -17.83 20.46
C GLN A 30 -0.66 -18.66 19.38
N THR A 31 -1.04 -19.95 19.24
CA THR A 31 -0.51 -20.81 18.18
C THR A 31 -0.86 -20.26 16.80
N ARG A 32 -2.10 -19.81 16.57
CA ARG A 32 -2.51 -19.19 15.28
C ARG A 32 -1.73 -17.93 14.95
N GLU A 33 -1.54 -17.03 15.92
CA GLU A 33 -0.74 -15.81 15.74
C GLU A 33 0.72 -16.12 15.43
N THR A 34 1.32 -17.09 16.13
CA THR A 34 2.71 -17.52 15.85
C THR A 34 2.85 -18.15 14.47
N VAL A 35 1.87 -18.92 14.00
CA VAL A 35 1.87 -19.54 12.67
C VAL A 35 1.75 -18.49 11.57
N ILE A 36 0.85 -17.52 11.70
CA ILE A 36 0.68 -16.43 10.73
C ILE A 36 1.95 -15.57 10.66
N PHE A 37 2.53 -15.22 11.81
CA PHE A 37 3.79 -14.49 11.87
C PHE A 37 4.94 -15.26 11.20
N LEU A 38 5.05 -16.57 11.45
CA LEU A 38 6.08 -17.39 10.83
C LEU A 38 5.88 -17.52 9.32
N ALA A 39 4.65 -17.70 8.86
CA ALA A 39 4.31 -17.73 7.44
C ALA A 39 4.67 -16.40 6.76
N LEU A 40 4.32 -15.27 7.38
CA LEU A 40 4.68 -13.94 6.88
C LEU A 40 6.21 -13.74 6.84
N LYS A 41 6.93 -14.10 7.89
CA LYS A 41 8.39 -14.02 7.95
C LYS A 41 9.06 -14.87 6.86
N THR A 42 8.48 -16.04 6.58
CA THR A 42 8.96 -16.93 5.53
C THR A 42 8.70 -16.32 4.15
N ALA A 43 7.49 -15.82 3.91
CA ALA A 43 7.12 -15.15 2.67
C ALA A 43 8.02 -13.93 2.39
N LEU A 44 8.33 -13.13 3.42
CA LEU A 44 9.26 -12.01 3.30
C LEU A 44 10.68 -12.45 2.93
N ARG A 45 11.19 -13.53 3.54
CA ARG A 45 12.50 -14.10 3.20
C ARG A 45 12.55 -14.61 1.77
N VAL A 46 11.53 -15.35 1.35
CA VAL A 46 11.42 -15.88 -0.02
C VAL A 46 11.38 -14.72 -1.03
N ARG A 47 10.53 -13.71 -0.78
CA ARG A 47 10.44 -12.51 -1.64
C ARG A 47 11.77 -11.76 -1.69
N SER A 48 12.45 -11.59 -0.57
CA SER A 48 13.76 -10.93 -0.52
C SER A 48 14.82 -11.70 -1.32
N ALA A 49 14.84 -13.03 -1.23
CA ALA A 49 15.73 -13.86 -2.05
C ALA A 49 15.40 -13.74 -3.54
N ALA A 50 14.12 -13.82 -3.92
CA ALA A 50 13.67 -13.65 -5.30
C ALA A 50 14.06 -12.29 -5.88
N LEU A 51 13.92 -11.21 -5.11
CA LEU A 51 14.32 -9.87 -5.53
C LEU A 51 15.84 -9.75 -5.73
N ARG A 52 16.65 -10.37 -4.87
CA ARG A 52 18.11 -10.40 -5.05
C ARG A 52 18.52 -11.18 -6.30
N ASN A 53 17.90 -12.33 -6.54
CA ASN A 53 18.19 -13.14 -7.73
C ASN A 53 17.73 -12.41 -9.00
N ALA A 54 16.57 -11.75 -8.98
CA ALA A 54 16.13 -10.94 -10.11
C ALA A 54 17.11 -9.78 -10.40
N LEU A 55 17.65 -9.14 -9.35
CA LEU A 55 18.66 -8.10 -9.50
C LEU A 55 19.96 -8.63 -10.13
N THR A 56 20.38 -9.85 -9.82
CA THR A 56 21.58 -10.47 -10.41
C THR A 56 21.36 -10.95 -11.84
N ASP A 57 20.21 -11.57 -12.12
CA ASP A 57 19.97 -12.26 -13.39
C ASP A 57 19.62 -11.30 -14.53
N PHE A 58 18.89 -10.23 -14.21
CA PHE A 58 18.39 -9.28 -15.20
C PHE A 58 19.06 -7.91 -15.11
N GLY A 59 19.89 -7.68 -14.09
CA GLY A 59 20.58 -6.42 -13.84
C GLY A 59 19.69 -5.33 -13.19
N PRO A 60 20.29 -4.23 -12.74
CA PRO A 60 19.63 -3.17 -11.95
C PRO A 60 18.53 -2.40 -12.69
N SER A 61 18.48 -2.51 -14.02
CA SER A 61 17.53 -1.76 -14.87
C SER A 61 16.37 -2.60 -15.40
N SER A 62 16.28 -3.87 -15.01
CA SER A 62 15.28 -4.77 -15.56
C SER A 62 13.91 -4.61 -14.91
N GLU A 63 12.90 -4.30 -15.72
CA GLU A 63 11.52 -4.20 -15.26
C GLU A 63 10.77 -5.54 -15.19
N HIS A 64 11.46 -6.68 -15.40
CA HIS A 64 10.82 -7.99 -15.51
C HIS A 64 10.02 -8.36 -14.24
N PHE A 65 10.50 -7.92 -13.06
CA PHE A 65 9.79 -8.13 -11.80
C PHE A 65 8.41 -7.45 -11.76
N LEU A 66 8.20 -6.38 -12.55
CA LEU A 66 6.92 -5.67 -12.63
C LEU A 66 5.84 -6.47 -13.37
N ASN A 67 6.20 -7.51 -14.13
CA ASN A 67 5.20 -8.39 -14.74
C ASN A 67 4.34 -9.12 -13.70
N GLN A 68 4.87 -9.32 -12.48
CA GLN A 68 4.15 -9.89 -11.35
C GLN A 68 3.27 -8.86 -10.61
N SER A 69 3.23 -7.60 -11.05
CA SER A 69 2.39 -6.58 -10.42
C SER A 69 0.89 -6.82 -10.66
N VAL A 70 0.57 -7.60 -11.70
CA VAL A 70 -0.77 -8.02 -12.06
C VAL A 70 -0.91 -9.54 -11.98
N ALA A 71 -2.12 -10.00 -11.73
CA ALA A 71 -2.49 -11.40 -11.76
C ALA A 71 -3.49 -11.66 -12.88
N LEU A 72 -3.65 -12.92 -13.30
CA LEU A 72 -4.70 -13.32 -14.23
C LEU A 72 -6.06 -12.75 -13.77
N PRO A 73 -6.89 -12.24 -14.69
CA PRO A 73 -6.77 -12.29 -16.16
C PRO A 73 -5.91 -11.16 -16.77
N TRP A 74 -5.25 -10.33 -15.95
CA TRP A 74 -4.49 -9.18 -16.42
C TRP A 74 -3.06 -9.54 -16.81
N GLN A 75 -2.57 -8.91 -17.87
CA GLN A 75 -1.17 -8.99 -18.30
C GLN A 75 -0.59 -7.60 -18.50
N ARG A 76 0.59 -7.35 -17.92
CA ARG A 76 1.40 -6.16 -18.22
C ARG A 76 2.17 -6.38 -19.51
N ALA A 77 2.22 -5.36 -20.35
CA ALA A 77 3.01 -5.33 -21.57
C ALA A 77 3.66 -3.94 -21.75
N ILE A 78 4.72 -3.87 -22.55
CA ILE A 78 5.40 -2.61 -22.89
C ILE A 78 5.12 -2.28 -24.35
N SER A 79 4.71 -1.03 -24.59
CA SER A 79 4.51 -0.52 -25.94
C SER A 79 5.84 -0.35 -26.65
N LYS A 80 5.95 -0.86 -27.88
CA LYS A 80 7.17 -0.77 -28.69
C LYS A 80 7.54 0.68 -29.05
N THR A 81 6.54 1.55 -29.18
CA THR A 81 6.73 2.91 -29.73
C THR A 81 7.24 3.90 -28.68
N ASN A 82 6.64 3.90 -27.49
CA ASN A 82 6.93 4.89 -26.44
C ASN A 82 7.50 4.27 -25.17
N GLN A 83 7.72 2.95 -25.15
CA GLN A 83 8.22 2.21 -23.98
C GLN A 83 7.36 2.39 -22.72
N LEU A 84 6.09 2.79 -22.88
CA LEU A 84 5.17 2.90 -21.75
C LEU A 84 4.47 1.57 -21.47
N PRO A 85 4.26 1.24 -20.18
CA PRO A 85 3.49 0.08 -19.80
C PRO A 85 2.00 0.25 -20.14
N TYR A 86 1.38 -0.83 -20.60
CA TYR A 86 -0.06 -0.97 -20.73
C TYR A 86 -0.51 -2.34 -20.21
N TYR A 87 -1.81 -2.48 -19.95
CA TYR A 87 -2.40 -3.67 -19.34
C TYR A 87 -3.48 -4.24 -20.25
N ILE A 88 -3.42 -5.55 -20.44
CA ILE A 88 -4.35 -6.32 -21.26
C ILE A 88 -5.25 -7.11 -20.31
N ASP A 89 -6.56 -6.98 -20.44
CA ASP A 89 -7.53 -7.83 -19.77
C ASP A 89 -7.93 -8.97 -20.71
N HIS A 90 -7.48 -10.19 -20.40
CA HIS A 90 -7.80 -11.36 -21.20
C HIS A 90 -9.26 -11.84 -21.05
N THR A 91 -10.03 -11.29 -20.09
CA THR A 91 -11.47 -11.62 -19.96
C THR A 91 -12.32 -10.81 -20.92
N THR A 92 -11.98 -9.53 -21.10
CA THR A 92 -12.77 -8.60 -21.92
C THR A 92 -12.11 -8.24 -23.24
N GLU A 93 -10.91 -8.76 -23.49
CA GLU A 93 -10.08 -8.48 -24.67
C GLU A 93 -9.80 -6.97 -24.85
N LYS A 94 -9.69 -6.24 -23.75
CA LYS A 94 -9.45 -4.80 -23.73
C LYS A 94 -8.06 -4.46 -23.25
N THR A 95 -7.55 -3.33 -23.72
CA THR A 95 -6.30 -2.74 -23.25
C THR A 95 -6.54 -1.42 -22.55
N GLN A 96 -5.71 -1.11 -21.56
CA GLN A 96 -5.75 0.16 -20.83
C GLN A 96 -4.35 0.57 -20.38
N TRP A 97 -4.13 1.88 -20.25
CA TRP A 97 -2.87 2.44 -19.76
C TRP A 97 -2.74 2.38 -18.23
N GLU A 98 -3.88 2.43 -17.55
CA GLU A 98 -3.96 2.45 -16.10
C GLU A 98 -3.84 1.04 -15.51
N HIS A 99 -3.08 0.92 -14.41
CA HIS A 99 -3.00 -0.35 -13.68
C HIS A 99 -4.39 -0.72 -13.11
N PRO A 100 -4.86 -1.97 -13.18
CA PRO A 100 -6.20 -2.36 -12.73
C PRO A 100 -6.47 -2.01 -11.26
N VAL A 101 -5.48 -2.21 -10.39
CA VAL A 101 -5.55 -1.78 -8.98
C VAL A 101 -5.73 -0.27 -8.85
N TRP A 102 -5.08 0.54 -9.69
CA TRP A 102 -5.29 2.00 -9.67
C TRP A 102 -6.71 2.37 -10.09
N VAL A 103 -7.24 1.73 -11.14
CA VAL A 103 -8.62 1.96 -11.58
C VAL A 103 -9.63 1.67 -10.46
N GLU A 104 -9.42 0.58 -9.72
CA GLU A 104 -10.25 0.24 -8.55
C GLU A 104 -10.10 1.28 -7.42
N MET A 105 -8.86 1.61 -7.04
CA MET A 105 -8.59 2.64 -6.01
C MET A 105 -9.19 3.99 -6.38
N ALA A 106 -9.07 4.43 -7.63
CA ALA A 106 -9.62 5.68 -8.12
C ALA A 106 -11.15 5.71 -8.03
N LYS A 107 -11.82 4.58 -8.25
CA LYS A 107 -13.26 4.44 -7.99
C LYS A 107 -13.56 4.58 -6.51
N GLU A 108 -12.81 3.94 -5.61
CA GLU A 108 -13.01 4.09 -4.16
C GLU A 108 -12.87 5.55 -3.71
N LEU A 109 -11.95 6.32 -4.30
CA LEU A 109 -11.77 7.74 -3.99
C LEU A 109 -12.99 8.61 -4.32
N SER A 110 -13.91 8.14 -5.17
CA SER A 110 -15.13 8.89 -5.50
C SER A 110 -16.06 9.06 -4.28
N GLN A 111 -15.93 8.22 -3.26
CA GLN A 111 -16.72 8.33 -2.02
C GLN A 111 -16.50 9.67 -1.31
N PHE A 112 -15.30 10.25 -1.45
CA PHE A 112 -14.94 11.53 -0.86
C PHE A 112 -15.54 12.73 -1.61
N ASN A 113 -16.18 12.52 -2.78
CA ASN A 113 -16.79 13.62 -3.55
C ASN A 113 -17.95 14.31 -2.81
N ARG A 114 -18.54 13.66 -1.80
CA ARG A 114 -19.58 14.23 -0.94
C ARG A 114 -19.05 15.29 0.03
N VAL A 115 -17.75 15.37 0.25
CA VAL A 115 -17.13 16.36 1.14
C VAL A 115 -17.24 17.74 0.48
N LYS A 116 -17.97 18.64 1.14
CA LYS A 116 -18.29 19.99 0.64
C LYS A 116 -17.05 20.86 0.44
N PHE A 117 -16.13 20.81 1.40
CA PHE A 117 -14.91 21.60 1.36
C PHE A 117 -13.82 20.91 0.53
N ILE A 118 -13.33 21.62 -0.48
CA ILE A 118 -12.37 21.07 -1.46
C ILE A 118 -11.07 20.65 -0.77
N ALA A 119 -10.53 21.47 0.13
CA ALA A 119 -9.29 21.17 0.84
C ALA A 119 -9.38 19.87 1.65
N TYR A 120 -10.50 19.65 2.35
CA TYR A 120 -10.72 18.41 3.09
C TYR A 120 -10.95 17.22 2.14
N ARG A 121 -11.66 17.42 1.04
CA ARG A 121 -11.86 16.39 0.01
C ARG A 121 -10.53 15.92 -0.58
N THR A 122 -9.67 16.84 -0.98
CA THR A 122 -8.35 16.51 -1.54
C THR A 122 -7.45 15.91 -0.47
N ALA A 123 -7.44 16.43 0.76
CA ALA A 123 -6.68 15.85 1.87
C ALA A 123 -7.08 14.40 2.17
N MET A 124 -8.39 14.10 2.21
CA MET A 124 -8.87 12.73 2.42
C MET A 124 -8.45 11.79 1.28
N LYS A 125 -8.56 12.24 0.02
CA LYS A 125 -8.09 11.47 -1.14
C LYS A 125 -6.59 11.20 -1.06
N LEU A 126 -5.79 12.23 -0.77
CA LEU A 126 -4.34 12.10 -0.61
C LEU A 126 -3.97 11.16 0.55
N ARG A 127 -4.67 11.25 1.69
CA ARG A 127 -4.41 10.35 2.82
C ARG A 127 -4.74 8.90 2.51
N ALA A 128 -5.85 8.64 1.84
CA ALA A 128 -6.21 7.29 1.41
C ALA A 128 -5.18 6.72 0.43
N LEU A 129 -4.75 7.51 -0.55
CA LEU A 129 -3.68 7.13 -1.49
C LEU A 129 -2.35 6.87 -0.78
N GLN A 130 -1.93 7.77 0.12
CA GLN A 130 -0.69 7.64 0.89
C GLN A 130 -0.62 6.28 1.62
N LYS A 131 -1.71 5.92 2.31
CA LYS A 131 -1.84 4.65 3.04
C LYS A 131 -1.80 3.44 2.11
N ARG A 132 -2.50 3.52 0.98
CA ARG A 132 -2.64 2.39 0.04
C ARG A 132 -1.36 2.14 -0.76
N LEU A 133 -0.59 3.18 -1.03
CA LEU A 133 0.75 3.12 -1.64
C LEU A 133 1.87 2.88 -0.61
N CYS A 134 1.53 2.72 0.68
CA CYS A 134 2.47 2.55 1.79
C CYS A 134 3.49 3.70 1.93
N LEU A 135 3.17 4.88 1.41
CA LEU A 135 4.02 6.08 1.51
C LEU A 135 3.98 6.67 2.93
N ASP A 136 3.02 6.25 3.76
CA ASP A 136 2.94 6.61 5.16
C ASP A 136 3.97 5.88 6.03
N LEU A 137 4.64 4.86 5.49
CA LEU A 137 5.73 4.13 6.14
C LEU A 137 7.12 4.66 5.74
N VAL A 138 7.17 5.68 4.87
CA VAL A 138 8.42 6.24 4.36
C VAL A 138 8.75 7.51 5.15
N ASP A 139 9.87 7.47 5.87
CA ASP A 139 10.40 8.63 6.58
C ASP A 139 11.21 9.54 5.64
N ILE A 140 11.22 10.84 5.94
CA ILE A 140 11.94 11.84 5.15
C ILE A 140 13.44 11.52 4.98
N PRO A 141 14.21 11.10 6.02
CA PRO A 141 15.62 10.78 5.84
C PRO A 141 15.86 9.58 4.90
N MET A 142 14.95 8.60 4.90
CA MET A 142 15.02 7.47 3.97
C MET A 142 14.79 7.94 2.54
N LEU A 143 13.84 8.85 2.33
CA LEU A 143 13.57 9.45 1.02
C LEU A 143 14.75 10.26 0.52
N GLU A 144 15.36 11.11 1.36
CA GLU A 144 16.56 11.89 1.01
C GLU A 144 17.69 10.98 0.52
N LYS A 145 17.98 9.90 1.26
CA LYS A 145 19.00 8.92 0.88
C LYS A 145 18.75 8.31 -0.50
N VAL A 146 17.52 7.86 -0.75
CA VAL A 146 17.16 7.23 -2.03
C VAL A 146 17.24 8.24 -3.19
N LEU A 147 16.76 9.46 -2.98
CA LEU A 147 16.80 10.51 -4.00
C LEU A 147 18.24 10.92 -4.32
N SER A 148 19.12 11.05 -3.31
CA SER A 148 20.55 11.32 -3.55
C SER A 148 21.23 10.21 -4.33
N GLN A 149 20.89 8.94 -4.08
CA GLN A 149 21.41 7.81 -4.85
C GLN A 149 20.98 7.85 -6.32
N ILE A 150 19.72 8.20 -6.59
CA ILE A 150 19.21 8.33 -7.97
C ILE A 150 19.87 9.52 -8.67
N ALA A 151 19.98 10.67 -8.00
CA ALA A 151 20.61 11.86 -8.55
C ALA A 151 22.08 11.62 -8.93
N PHE A 152 22.82 10.88 -8.10
CA PHE A 152 24.20 10.49 -8.38
C PHE A 152 24.31 9.58 -9.61
N ASN A 153 23.35 8.68 -9.84
CA ASN A 153 23.36 7.78 -11.00
C ASN A 153 23.05 8.49 -12.33
N PHE A 154 22.41 9.66 -12.31
CA PHE A 154 22.03 10.41 -13.51
C PHE A 154 23.06 11.47 -13.93
N PHE A 155 23.96 11.89 -13.03
CA PHE A 155 25.05 12.83 -13.31
C PHE A 155 26.39 12.24 -12.85
N PRO A 156 27.01 11.33 -13.62
CA PRO A 156 28.40 11.00 -13.42
C PRO A 156 29.26 12.20 -13.86
N ASP A 157 30.20 12.62 -13.01
CA ASP A 157 31.22 13.63 -13.35
C ASP A 157 31.99 13.27 -14.65
#